data_AF-A0A352FUP0-F1
#
_entry.id   AF-A0A352FUP0-F1
#
_cell.length_a   1.000
_cell.length_b   1.000
_cell.length_c   1.000
_cell.angle_alpha   90.00
_cell.angle_beta   90.00
_cell.angle_gamma   90.00
#
_symmetry.space_group_name_H-M   'P 1'
#
loop_
_entity.id
_entity.type
_entity.pdbx_description
1 polymer ?
#
loop_
_entity_poly.entity_id
_entity_poly.type
_entity_poly.pdbx_seq_one_letter_code
_entity_poly.pdbx_strand_id
1 'polypeptide(L)'
;MAATRLLVEDLETIIKEWIMKRLILVPMLVIGFSFAALAQQPSEQRAALTDAAIAFDTKAAPALEARLRTQVLNGSDDSPVTNVKIAVKNVTSSFYTYVSGWATFYDSNAVRCGEGVFKLDALAPQESAEVDTPGLRLRCAPSTWRIVATNLMTRTADIAQVVATQPPPVEAVVERPAPVNFIISIDGEQHPIQVNNPIVLKLGNRNRKIVLKPVP
;
A
#
# COMPACT_ATOMS: atom_id res chain seq x y z
N MET A 1 -61.85 50.38 -14.23
CA MET A 1 -61.38 49.78 -12.97
C MET A 1 -61.55 48.26 -12.88
N ALA A 2 -62.32 47.59 -13.75
CA ALA A 2 -62.49 46.12 -13.69
C ALA A 2 -61.34 45.31 -14.33
N ALA A 3 -60.74 45.81 -15.42
CA ALA A 3 -59.71 45.08 -16.17
C ALA A 3 -58.37 44.92 -15.40
N THR A 4 -58.07 45.83 -14.48
CA THR A 4 -56.81 45.80 -13.70
C THR A 4 -56.86 44.79 -12.55
N ARG A 5 -58.05 44.38 -12.08
CA ARG A 5 -58.20 43.37 -11.01
C ARG A 5 -57.98 41.94 -11.51
N LEU A 6 -58.46 41.62 -12.71
CA LEU A 6 -58.33 40.28 -13.29
C LEU A 6 -56.87 39.89 -13.58
N LEU A 7 -56.02 40.84 -13.96
CA LEU A 7 -54.58 40.59 -14.20
C LEU A 7 -53.78 40.32 -12.91
N VAL A 8 -54.24 40.82 -11.76
CA VAL A 8 -53.54 40.63 -10.47
C VAL A 8 -53.86 39.25 -9.87
N GLU A 9 -55.11 38.80 -9.98
CA GLU A 9 -55.52 37.47 -9.49
C GLU A 9 -54.87 36.33 -10.29
N ASP A 10 -54.70 36.50 -11.60
CA ASP A 10 -54.05 35.49 -12.46
C ASP A 10 -52.55 35.37 -12.16
N LEU A 11 -51.89 36.51 -11.88
CA LEU A 11 -50.47 36.54 -11.55
C LEU A 11 -50.17 35.89 -10.18
N GLU A 12 -51.02 36.09 -9.18
CA GLU A 12 -50.88 35.42 -7.87
C GLU A 12 -51.02 33.90 -7.97
N THR A 13 -51.90 33.43 -8.87
CA THR A 13 -52.15 32.00 -9.06
C THR A 13 -50.95 31.33 -9.73
N ILE A 14 -50.37 31.97 -10.76
CA ILE A 14 -49.16 31.51 -11.45
C ILE A 14 -47.95 31.51 -10.50
N ILE A 15 -47.79 32.54 -9.67
CA ILE A 15 -46.69 32.61 -8.69
C ILE A 15 -46.82 31.51 -7.63
N LYS A 16 -48.02 31.25 -7.11
CA LYS A 16 -48.26 30.15 -6.15
C LYS A 16 -47.96 28.78 -6.74
N GLU A 17 -48.37 28.53 -7.98
CA GLU A 17 -48.11 27.25 -8.65
C GLU A 17 -46.61 27.01 -8.90
N TRP A 18 -45.88 28.09 -9.25
CA TRP A 18 -44.44 28.04 -9.47
C TRP A 18 -43.63 27.87 -8.18
N ILE A 19 -44.05 28.55 -7.10
CA ILE A 19 -43.46 28.39 -5.76
C ILE A 19 -43.72 26.97 -5.23
N MET A 20 -44.93 26.44 -5.37
CA MET A 20 -45.28 25.11 -4.86
C MET A 20 -44.57 23.98 -5.62
N LYS A 21 -44.41 24.09 -6.95
CA LYS A 21 -43.60 23.14 -7.74
C LYS A 21 -42.12 23.18 -7.35
N ARG A 22 -41.55 24.36 -7.07
CA ARG A 22 -40.16 24.49 -6.59
C ARG A 22 -39.96 24.02 -5.16
N LEU A 23 -40.94 24.24 -4.27
CA LEU A 23 -40.88 23.81 -2.87
C LEU A 23 -40.90 22.28 -2.72
N ILE A 24 -41.47 21.56 -3.70
CA ILE A 24 -41.53 20.09 -3.71
C ILE A 24 -40.31 19.47 -4.40
N LEU A 25 -39.76 20.09 -5.45
CA LEU A 25 -38.64 19.55 -6.22
C LEU A 25 -37.29 19.61 -5.49
N VAL A 26 -37.05 20.64 -4.67
CA VAL A 26 -35.78 20.81 -3.94
C VAL A 26 -35.56 19.76 -2.82
N PRO A 27 -36.53 19.46 -1.92
CA PRO A 27 -36.33 18.44 -0.90
C PRO A 27 -36.21 17.02 -1.50
N MET A 28 -36.89 16.74 -2.61
CA MET A 28 -36.80 15.45 -3.29
C MET A 28 -35.39 15.21 -3.89
N LEU A 29 -34.73 16.27 -4.37
CA LEU A 29 -33.35 16.19 -4.87
C LEU A 29 -32.32 16.01 -3.74
N VAL A 30 -32.51 16.69 -2.60
CA VAL A 30 -31.61 16.58 -1.43
C VAL A 30 -31.70 15.20 -0.75
N ILE A 31 -32.90 14.60 -0.72
CA ILE A 31 -33.09 13.23 -0.22
C ILE A 31 -32.39 12.21 -1.14
N GLY A 32 -32.42 12.39 -2.46
CA GLY A 32 -31.75 11.52 -3.42
C GLY A 32 -30.22 11.48 -3.27
N PHE A 33 -29.57 12.61 -2.95
CA PHE A 33 -28.12 12.68 -2.75
C PHE A 33 -27.64 12.03 -1.44
N SER A 34 -28.53 11.86 -0.46
CA SER A 34 -28.17 11.26 0.84
C SER A 34 -27.93 9.75 0.75
N PHE A 35 -28.44 9.06 -0.29
CA PHE A 35 -28.24 7.63 -0.48
C PHE A 35 -26.92 7.26 -1.19
N ALA A 36 -26.28 8.21 -1.88
CA ALA A 36 -25.03 7.94 -2.61
C ALA A 36 -23.78 7.94 -1.70
N ALA A 37 -23.82 8.63 -0.56
CA ALA A 37 -22.67 8.74 0.34
C ALA A 37 -22.40 7.47 1.19
N LEU A 38 -23.37 6.56 1.31
CA LEU A 38 -23.21 5.30 2.05
C LEU A 38 -22.56 4.18 1.22
N ALA A 39 -22.32 4.40 -0.08
CA ALA A 39 -21.80 3.38 -1.00
C ALA A 39 -20.27 3.41 -1.18
N GLN A 40 -19.55 4.30 -0.48
CA GLN A 40 -18.10 4.51 -0.69
C GLN A 40 -17.19 3.86 0.36
N GLN A 41 -17.72 3.14 1.36
CA GLN A 41 -16.86 2.23 2.11
C GLN A 41 -16.57 1.02 1.21
N PRO A 42 -15.29 0.65 1.00
CA PRO A 42 -14.96 -0.62 0.34
C PRO A 42 -15.76 -1.70 1.06
N SER A 43 -16.64 -2.39 0.32
CA SER A 43 -17.49 -3.43 0.88
C SER A 43 -16.61 -4.35 1.72
N GLU A 44 -16.83 -4.39 3.03
CA GLU A 44 -16.05 -5.23 3.94
C GLU A 44 -16.22 -6.69 3.49
N GLN A 45 -15.30 -7.17 2.67
CA GLN A 45 -15.50 -8.40 1.92
C GLN A 45 -15.36 -9.59 2.86
N ARG A 46 -16.48 -10.24 3.13
CA ARG A 46 -16.52 -11.51 3.85
C ARG A 46 -16.24 -12.64 2.87
N ALA A 47 -15.46 -13.60 3.34
CA ALA A 47 -15.16 -14.84 2.64
C ALA A 47 -15.81 -16.02 3.37
N ALA A 48 -16.09 -17.10 2.64
CA ALA A 48 -16.37 -18.38 3.27
C ALA A 48 -15.13 -18.87 4.03
N LEU A 49 -15.30 -19.74 5.03
CA LEU A 49 -14.18 -20.26 5.83
C LEU A 49 -13.12 -21.02 4.99
N THR A 50 -13.52 -21.56 3.85
CA THR A 50 -12.63 -22.27 2.90
C THR A 50 -11.91 -21.32 1.93
N ASP A 51 -12.40 -20.10 1.80
CA ASP A 51 -11.94 -19.14 0.81
C ASP A 51 -10.93 -18.18 1.42
N ALA A 52 -10.18 -17.54 0.53
CA ALA A 52 -9.25 -16.50 0.95
C ALA A 52 -9.98 -15.19 1.24
N ALA A 53 -9.68 -14.59 2.39
CA ALA A 53 -10.13 -13.25 2.75
C ALA A 53 -9.10 -12.21 2.28
N ILE A 54 -9.56 -11.07 1.75
CA ILE A 54 -8.70 -10.01 1.24
C ILE A 54 -8.75 -8.80 2.18
N ALA A 55 -7.59 -8.32 2.59
CA ALA A 55 -7.44 -7.04 3.28
C ALA A 55 -6.95 -5.98 2.30
N PHE A 56 -7.56 -4.81 2.35
CA PHE A 56 -7.24 -3.69 1.49
C PHE A 56 -6.36 -2.66 2.21
N ASP A 57 -5.57 -1.91 1.46
CA ASP A 57 -4.83 -0.76 1.95
C ASP A 57 -5.70 0.51 2.03
N THR A 58 -5.10 1.63 2.41
CA THR A 58 -5.77 2.94 2.51
C THR A 58 -6.24 3.50 1.17
N LYS A 59 -5.79 2.93 0.05
CA LYS A 59 -6.22 3.27 -1.32
C LYS A 59 -7.26 2.28 -1.84
N ALA A 60 -7.79 1.40 -0.98
CA ALA A 60 -8.70 0.32 -1.33
C ALA A 60 -8.10 -0.68 -2.36
N ALA A 61 -6.77 -0.78 -2.44
CA ALA A 61 -6.10 -1.80 -3.23
C ALA A 61 -5.87 -3.07 -2.39
N PRO A 62 -6.01 -4.29 -2.97
CA PRO A 62 -5.68 -5.52 -2.27
C PRO A 62 -4.23 -5.52 -1.77
N ALA A 63 -4.05 -5.70 -0.47
CA ALA A 63 -2.75 -5.67 0.18
C ALA A 63 -2.35 -7.03 0.76
N LEU A 64 -3.29 -7.70 1.41
CA LEU A 64 -3.08 -9.02 2.02
C LEU A 64 -4.15 -10.00 1.54
N GLU A 65 -3.74 -11.24 1.31
CA GLU A 65 -4.63 -12.39 1.19
C GLU A 65 -4.42 -13.26 2.44
N ALA A 66 -5.47 -13.60 3.18
CA ALA A 66 -5.36 -14.58 4.26
C ALA A 66 -6.23 -15.81 4.01
N ARG A 67 -5.73 -16.95 4.48
CA ARG A 67 -6.46 -18.22 4.50
C ARG A 67 -6.50 -18.79 5.89
N LEU A 68 -7.66 -19.31 6.26
CA LEU A 68 -7.86 -19.99 7.52
C LEU A 68 -7.08 -21.31 7.55
N ARG A 69 -6.33 -21.56 8.63
CA ARG A 69 -5.65 -22.85 8.85
C ARG A 69 -6.37 -23.72 9.86
N THR A 70 -6.97 -23.12 10.89
CA THR A 70 -7.80 -23.88 11.84
C THR A 70 -9.11 -24.32 11.20
N GLN A 71 -9.29 -25.61 11.01
CA GLN A 71 -10.49 -26.16 10.35
C GLN A 71 -11.67 -26.38 11.31
N VAL A 72 -11.39 -26.59 12.60
CA VAL A 72 -12.44 -26.84 13.61
C VAL A 72 -12.74 -25.54 14.35
N LEU A 73 -13.84 -24.89 13.96
CA LEU A 73 -14.29 -23.61 14.52
C LEU A 73 -15.62 -23.72 15.31
N ASN A 74 -15.95 -24.91 15.81
CA ASN A 74 -17.20 -25.17 16.53
C ASN A 74 -17.14 -24.64 17.97
N GLY A 75 -17.18 -23.31 18.12
CA GLY A 75 -17.22 -22.65 19.43
C GLY A 75 -18.63 -22.60 20.03
N SER A 76 -18.69 -22.60 21.35
CA SER A 76 -19.90 -22.34 22.14
C SER A 76 -19.59 -21.40 23.31
N ASP A 77 -20.61 -20.96 24.05
CA ASP A 77 -20.41 -20.10 25.22
C ASP A 77 -19.61 -20.78 26.35
N ASP A 78 -19.84 -22.08 26.57
CA ASP A 78 -19.16 -22.87 27.60
C ASP A 78 -17.79 -23.38 27.14
N SER A 79 -17.59 -23.55 25.83
CA SER A 79 -16.34 -24.05 25.24
C SER A 79 -15.94 -23.21 24.02
N PRO A 80 -15.44 -21.99 24.23
CA PRO A 80 -15.05 -21.12 23.12
C PRO A 80 -13.80 -21.63 22.42
N VAL A 81 -13.77 -21.55 21.09
CA VAL A 81 -12.53 -21.80 20.32
C VAL A 81 -11.63 -20.57 20.46
N THR A 82 -10.37 -20.80 20.84
CA THR A 82 -9.38 -19.73 21.05
C THR A 82 -8.18 -19.85 20.12
N ASN A 83 -7.53 -18.72 19.85
CA ASN A 83 -6.25 -18.66 19.12
C ASN A 83 -6.28 -19.39 17.78
N VAL A 84 -7.16 -18.94 16.87
CA VAL A 84 -7.23 -19.48 15.51
C VAL A 84 -5.98 -19.11 14.74
N LYS A 85 -5.47 -20.06 13.94
CA LYS A 85 -4.32 -19.87 13.07
C LYS A 85 -4.78 -19.48 11.67
N ILE A 86 -4.14 -18.48 11.11
CA ILE A 86 -4.34 -18.01 9.74
C ILE A 86 -2.99 -17.91 9.01
N ALA A 87 -2.99 -18.15 7.71
CA ALA A 87 -1.84 -17.87 6.84
C ALA A 87 -2.09 -16.56 6.12
N VAL A 88 -1.22 -15.58 6.29
CA VAL A 88 -1.34 -14.25 5.69
C VAL A 88 -0.24 -14.09 4.63
N LYS A 89 -0.65 -13.74 3.42
CA LYS A 89 0.21 -13.52 2.26
C LYS A 89 0.21 -12.05 1.87
N ASN A 90 1.39 -11.49 1.61
CA ASN A 90 1.54 -10.19 0.99
C ASN A 90 1.33 -10.32 -0.53
N VAL A 91 0.27 -9.73 -1.06
CA VAL A 91 -0.03 -9.78 -2.50
C VAL A 91 0.56 -8.60 -3.28
N THR A 92 1.18 -7.65 -2.58
CA THR A 92 1.79 -6.47 -3.18
C THR A 92 3.25 -6.72 -3.60
N SER A 93 3.84 -5.74 -4.29
CA SER A 93 5.27 -5.67 -4.59
C SER A 93 6.09 -5.00 -3.48
N SER A 94 5.45 -4.47 -2.44
CA SER A 94 6.13 -3.74 -1.35
C SER A 94 6.50 -4.69 -0.22
N PHE A 95 7.66 -4.50 0.39
CA PHE A 95 8.04 -5.19 1.62
C PHE A 95 7.39 -4.51 2.82
N TYR A 96 6.70 -5.26 3.67
CA TYR A 96 6.16 -4.77 4.93
C TYR A 96 7.10 -5.12 6.09
N THR A 97 7.46 -4.12 6.89
CA THR A 97 8.25 -4.25 8.15
C THR A 97 7.39 -4.34 9.40
N TYR A 98 6.08 -4.23 9.24
CA TYR A 98 5.12 -4.53 10.29
C TYR A 98 3.73 -4.62 9.66
N VAL A 99 3.05 -5.72 9.92
CA VAL A 99 1.66 -5.95 9.50
C VAL A 99 0.84 -6.28 10.72
N SER A 100 -0.27 -5.57 10.93
CA SER A 100 -1.25 -5.96 11.96
C SER A 100 -2.67 -5.65 11.55
N GLY A 101 -3.60 -6.41 12.10
CA GLY A 101 -4.99 -6.32 11.73
C GLY A 101 -5.91 -7.16 12.59
N TRP A 102 -7.16 -7.22 12.17
CA TRP A 102 -8.22 -7.99 12.83
C TRP A 102 -8.69 -9.12 11.93
N ALA A 103 -8.95 -10.28 12.51
CA ALA A 103 -9.72 -11.36 11.93
C ALA A 103 -11.07 -11.45 12.66
N THR A 104 -12.16 -11.20 11.93
CA THR A 104 -13.52 -11.24 12.50
C THR A 104 -14.29 -12.40 11.88
N PHE A 105 -15.01 -13.15 12.71
CA PHE A 105 -15.78 -14.32 12.30
C PHE A 105 -17.28 -14.09 12.53
N TYR A 106 -18.11 -14.63 11.65
CA TYR A 106 -19.57 -14.44 11.67
C TYR A 106 -20.30 -15.76 11.48
N ASP A 107 -21.44 -15.93 12.15
CA ASP A 107 -22.35 -17.06 11.96
C ASP A 107 -23.12 -16.98 10.63
N SER A 108 -24.06 -17.91 10.40
CA SER A 108 -24.92 -17.91 9.20
C SER A 108 -25.91 -16.74 9.12
N ASN A 109 -26.15 -16.06 10.25
CA ASN A 109 -27.02 -14.89 10.35
C ASN A 109 -26.24 -13.58 10.28
N ALA A 110 -24.95 -13.62 9.91
CA ALA A 110 -24.05 -12.48 9.90
C ALA A 110 -23.82 -11.82 11.28
N VAL A 111 -24.09 -12.53 12.37
CA VAL A 111 -23.79 -12.09 13.74
C VAL A 111 -22.33 -12.39 14.05
N ARG A 112 -21.64 -11.44 14.70
CA ARG A 112 -20.22 -11.58 15.04
C ARG A 112 -20.02 -12.68 16.10
N CYS A 113 -19.32 -13.76 15.73
CA CYS A 113 -18.97 -14.86 16.65
C CYS A 113 -17.74 -14.56 17.52
N GLY A 114 -16.84 -13.73 17.02
CA GLY A 114 -15.61 -13.37 17.71
C GLY A 114 -14.67 -12.59 16.82
N GLU A 115 -13.66 -12.01 17.45
CA GLU A 115 -12.64 -11.20 16.79
C GLU A 115 -11.30 -11.40 17.48
N GLY A 116 -10.23 -11.45 16.68
CA GLY A 116 -8.87 -11.62 17.16
C GLY A 116 -7.91 -10.73 16.38
N VAL A 117 -6.83 -10.32 17.03
CA VAL A 117 -5.78 -9.54 16.37
C VAL A 117 -4.76 -10.48 15.74
N PHE A 118 -4.17 -10.11 14.60
CA PHE A 118 -2.98 -10.77 14.07
C PHE A 118 -1.85 -9.75 13.90
N LYS A 119 -0.61 -10.21 14.09
CA LYS A 119 0.60 -9.37 13.99
C LYS A 119 1.74 -10.15 13.37
N LEU A 120 2.43 -9.52 12.42
CA LEU A 120 3.60 -10.06 11.73
C LEU A 120 4.67 -8.97 11.70
N ASP A 121 5.90 -9.34 12.06
CA ASP A 121 7.03 -8.40 12.11
C ASP A 121 7.60 -8.09 10.74
N ALA A 122 7.50 -9.00 9.77
CA ALA A 122 7.96 -8.78 8.42
C ALA A 122 7.17 -9.64 7.44
N LEU A 123 6.93 -9.12 6.24
CA LEU A 123 6.29 -9.87 5.17
C LEU A 123 6.75 -9.35 3.80
N ALA A 124 7.63 -10.11 3.15
CA ALA A 124 8.17 -9.79 1.84
C ALA A 124 7.11 -9.92 0.73
N PRO A 125 7.34 -9.34 -0.46
CA PRO A 125 6.45 -9.49 -1.59
C PRO A 125 6.19 -10.98 -1.91
N GLN A 126 4.92 -11.36 -2.05
CA GLN A 126 4.47 -12.74 -2.29
C GLN A 126 4.77 -13.76 -1.19
N GLU A 127 5.39 -13.34 -0.09
CA GLU A 127 5.63 -14.19 1.09
C GLU A 127 4.32 -14.48 1.82
N SER A 128 4.22 -15.69 2.38
CA SER A 128 3.12 -16.13 3.22
C SER A 128 3.66 -16.62 4.57
N ALA A 129 3.05 -16.14 5.65
CA ALA A 129 3.42 -16.50 7.02
C ALA A 129 2.19 -16.94 7.81
N GLU A 130 2.36 -17.96 8.65
CA GLU A 130 1.31 -18.40 9.56
C GLU A 130 1.38 -17.65 10.88
N VAL A 131 0.23 -17.16 11.34
CA VAL A 131 0.11 -16.36 12.56
C VAL A 131 -1.13 -16.77 13.33
N ASP A 132 -1.00 -16.83 14.65
CA ASP A 132 -2.12 -17.06 15.55
C ASP A 132 -2.88 -15.75 15.82
N THR A 133 -4.15 -15.87 16.22
CA THR A 133 -5.01 -14.73 16.57
C THR A 133 -5.21 -14.64 18.09
N PRO A 134 -4.21 -14.12 18.85
CA PRO A 134 -4.31 -14.05 20.29
C PRO A 134 -5.53 -13.23 20.73
N GLY A 135 -6.19 -13.72 21.77
CA GLY A 135 -7.38 -13.08 22.34
C GLY A 135 -8.69 -13.40 21.60
N LEU A 136 -8.63 -14.07 20.45
CA LEU A 136 -9.85 -14.56 19.78
C LEU A 136 -10.57 -15.56 20.69
N ARG A 137 -11.88 -15.37 20.83
CA ARG A 137 -12.79 -16.34 21.46
C ARG A 137 -14.04 -16.45 20.60
N LEU A 138 -14.22 -17.59 19.92
CA LEU A 138 -15.41 -17.88 19.14
C LEU A 138 -16.47 -18.52 20.04
N ARG A 139 -17.63 -17.87 20.17
CA ARG A 139 -18.77 -18.34 20.98
C ARG A 139 -19.89 -18.98 20.18
N CYS A 140 -19.74 -19.00 18.86
CA CYS A 140 -20.61 -19.70 17.92
C CYS A 140 -19.80 -20.38 16.82
N ALA A 141 -20.48 -21.22 16.03
CA ALA A 141 -19.94 -21.81 14.82
C ALA A 141 -19.99 -20.78 13.66
N PRO A 142 -18.84 -20.24 13.20
CA PRO A 142 -18.85 -19.28 12.12
C PRO A 142 -19.10 -19.97 10.77
N SER A 143 -19.66 -19.22 9.82
CA SER A 143 -19.83 -19.62 8.43
C SER A 143 -19.01 -18.75 7.46
N THR A 144 -18.73 -17.51 7.87
CA THR A 144 -17.95 -16.54 7.10
C THR A 144 -16.97 -15.81 8.01
N TRP A 145 -15.97 -15.21 7.40
CA TRP A 145 -14.94 -14.47 8.11
C TRP A 145 -14.41 -13.34 7.23
N ARG A 146 -13.65 -12.44 7.84
CA ARG A 146 -12.96 -11.36 7.14
C ARG A 146 -11.66 -11.04 7.84
N ILE A 147 -10.77 -10.38 7.10
CA ILE A 147 -9.57 -9.76 7.64
C ILE A 147 -9.59 -8.25 7.34
N VAL A 148 -9.05 -7.46 8.26
CA VAL A 148 -8.85 -6.02 8.05
C VAL A 148 -7.43 -5.68 8.46
N ALA A 149 -6.65 -5.13 7.54
CA ALA A 149 -5.33 -4.60 7.86
C ALA A 149 -5.48 -3.22 8.50
N THR A 150 -4.93 -3.06 9.70
CA THR A 150 -4.94 -1.78 10.43
C THR A 150 -3.62 -1.05 10.30
N ASN A 151 -2.51 -1.79 10.24
CA ASN A 151 -1.19 -1.25 9.99
C ASN A 151 -0.49 -2.08 8.91
N LEU A 152 -0.07 -1.39 7.85
CA LEU A 152 0.75 -1.91 6.76
C LEU A 152 1.97 -1.01 6.63
N MET A 153 2.95 -1.20 7.51
CA MET A 153 4.15 -0.36 7.51
C MET A 153 5.13 -0.91 6.49
N THR A 154 5.44 -0.13 5.47
CA THR A 154 6.57 -0.39 4.57
C THR A 154 7.82 0.28 5.12
N ARG A 155 9.01 -0.14 4.69
CA ARG A 155 10.19 0.71 4.87
C ARG A 155 9.96 2.01 4.11
N THR A 156 9.97 3.14 4.81
CA THR A 156 10.37 4.41 4.20
C THR A 156 11.77 4.18 3.66
N ALA A 157 11.92 4.21 2.34
CA ALA A 157 13.08 3.72 1.62
C ALA A 157 14.42 4.13 2.26
N ASP A 158 15.29 3.16 2.51
CA ASP A 158 16.64 3.30 1.99
C ASP A 158 16.46 3.45 0.47
N ILE A 159 16.79 4.64 -0.03
CA ILE A 159 16.83 4.91 -1.46
C ILE A 159 17.87 3.95 -2.05
N ALA A 160 17.42 2.80 -2.53
CA ALA A 160 18.21 2.01 -3.46
C ALA A 160 18.32 2.86 -4.73
N GLN A 161 19.50 3.46 -4.91
CA GLN A 161 19.85 4.25 -6.07
C GLN A 161 19.45 3.49 -7.34
N VAL A 162 18.62 4.14 -8.15
CA VAL A 162 18.04 3.59 -9.38
C VAL A 162 19.17 3.09 -10.29
N VAL A 163 19.28 1.77 -10.45
CA VAL A 163 20.04 1.18 -11.56
C VAL A 163 19.19 1.36 -12.81
N ALA A 164 19.56 2.32 -13.63
CA ALA A 164 18.97 2.51 -14.96
C ALA A 164 19.56 1.48 -15.95
N THR A 165 18.68 0.58 -16.41
CA THR A 165 18.54 0.05 -17.78
C THR A 165 19.70 -0.71 -18.47
N GLN A 166 19.46 -2.01 -18.70
CA GLN A 166 20.14 -3.03 -19.54
C GLN A 166 19.97 -2.83 -21.08
N PRO A 167 20.45 -3.71 -22.03
CA PRO A 167 21.70 -4.51 -22.28
C PRO A 167 22.11 -4.50 -23.82
N PRO A 168 22.86 -5.44 -24.51
CA PRO A 168 23.54 -6.74 -24.16
C PRO A 168 24.93 -6.99 -24.85
N PRO A 169 25.39 -8.26 -25.02
CA PRO A 169 26.22 -9.12 -24.14
C PRO A 169 27.74 -8.96 -24.42
N VAL A 170 28.69 -9.45 -23.61
CA VAL A 170 29.37 -10.76 -23.78
C VAL A 170 30.37 -10.91 -22.61
N GLU A 171 30.32 -12.08 -21.97
CA GLU A 171 31.34 -12.83 -21.21
C GLU A 171 32.32 -12.15 -20.23
N ALA A 172 32.49 -12.89 -19.13
CA ALA A 172 33.65 -12.96 -18.23
C ALA A 172 33.94 -11.78 -17.28
N VAL A 173 33.51 -12.00 -16.04
CA VAL A 173 34.17 -11.66 -14.78
C VAL A 173 35.58 -11.08 -14.94
N VAL A 174 35.74 -9.78 -14.68
CA VAL A 174 36.97 -9.24 -14.08
C VAL A 174 36.55 -8.14 -13.11
N GLU A 175 36.72 -8.42 -11.82
CA GLU A 175 36.69 -7.48 -10.72
C GLU A 175 37.63 -6.31 -11.05
N ARG A 176 37.08 -5.18 -11.48
CA ARG A 176 37.87 -3.97 -11.74
C ARG A 176 38.01 -3.22 -10.42
N PRO A 177 39.22 -3.12 -9.83
CA PRO A 177 39.41 -2.30 -8.65
C PRO A 177 39.05 -0.86 -9.01
N ALA A 178 38.41 -0.15 -8.07
CA ALA A 178 37.97 1.23 -8.24
C ALA A 178 39.12 2.10 -8.82
N PRO A 179 38.82 3.03 -9.75
CA PRO A 179 39.84 3.91 -10.30
C PRO A 179 40.42 4.77 -9.18
N VAL A 180 41.63 4.42 -8.74
CA VAL A 180 42.40 5.19 -7.76
C VAL A 180 42.94 6.41 -8.51
N ASN A 181 42.33 7.57 -8.28
CA ASN A 181 42.82 8.81 -8.86
C ASN A 181 44.09 9.22 -8.11
N PHE A 182 45.25 9.11 -8.77
CA PHE A 182 46.52 9.54 -8.21
C PHE A 182 46.74 11.02 -8.54
N ILE A 183 47.11 11.81 -7.53
CA ILE A 183 47.55 13.19 -7.72
C ILE A 183 49.03 13.23 -7.35
N ILE A 184 49.87 13.69 -8.26
CA ILE A 184 51.27 13.99 -7.97
C ILE A 184 51.39 15.48 -7.67
N SER A 185 52.06 15.83 -6.57
CA SER A 185 52.39 17.22 -6.26
C SER A 185 53.88 17.45 -6.49
N ILE A 186 54.22 18.44 -7.30
CA ILE A 186 55.60 18.87 -7.56
C ILE A 186 55.66 20.36 -7.26
N ASP A 187 56.54 20.76 -6.34
CA ASP A 187 56.73 22.16 -5.94
C ASP A 187 55.43 22.90 -5.54
N GLY A 188 54.43 22.16 -5.06
CA GLY A 188 53.11 22.67 -4.65
C GLY A 188 52.04 22.67 -5.75
N GLU A 189 52.39 22.41 -7.01
CA GLU A 189 51.43 22.27 -8.12
C GLU A 189 50.92 20.81 -8.20
N GLN A 190 49.61 20.64 -8.25
CA GLN A 190 48.97 19.32 -8.28
C GLN A 190 48.62 18.91 -9.72
N HIS A 191 49.14 17.76 -10.15
CA HIS A 191 48.82 17.18 -11.45
C HIS A 191 48.15 15.81 -11.30
N PRO A 192 46.94 15.61 -11.87
CA PRO A 192 46.31 14.30 -11.87
C PRO A 192 47.07 13.36 -12.81
N ILE A 193 47.37 12.14 -12.34
CA ILE A 193 47.98 11.09 -13.14
C ILE A 193 47.09 9.84 -13.15
N GLN A 194 46.94 9.26 -14.33
CA GLN A 194 46.22 7.99 -14.51
C GLN A 194 47.23 6.89 -14.84
N VAL A 195 46.97 5.68 -14.37
CA VAL A 195 47.80 4.51 -14.68
C VAL A 195 47.82 4.29 -16.19
N ASN A 196 49.01 4.06 -16.76
CA ASN A 196 49.25 3.90 -18.21
C ASN A 196 49.00 5.13 -19.10
N ASN A 197 48.62 6.29 -18.56
CA ASN A 197 48.51 7.52 -19.34
C ASN A 197 49.68 8.49 -19.02
N PRO A 198 50.63 8.68 -19.95
CA PRO A 198 51.78 9.53 -19.69
C PRO A 198 51.41 11.01 -19.60
N ILE A 199 51.94 11.70 -18.60
CA ILE A 199 51.89 13.16 -18.54
C ILE A 199 53.26 13.75 -18.89
N VAL A 200 53.27 14.83 -19.66
CA VAL A 200 54.49 15.61 -19.94
C VAL A 200 54.48 16.86 -19.07
N LEU A 201 55.44 16.95 -18.16
CA LEU A 201 55.62 18.09 -17.27
C LEU A 201 56.89 18.86 -17.64
N LYS A 202 56.83 20.18 -17.55
CA LYS A 202 57.98 21.06 -17.77
C LYS A 202 58.67 21.29 -16.43
N LEU A 203 59.79 20.62 -16.23
CA LEU A 203 60.58 20.73 -14.99
C LEU A 203 61.81 21.59 -15.28
N GLY A 204 61.78 22.85 -14.82
CA GLY A 204 62.77 23.87 -15.17
C GLY A 204 62.83 24.12 -16.69
N ASN A 205 64.00 23.90 -17.29
CA ASN A 205 64.23 24.11 -18.73
C ASN A 205 64.03 22.85 -19.59
N ARG A 206 63.50 21.74 -19.05
CA ARG A 206 63.36 20.47 -19.78
C ARG A 206 61.98 19.84 -19.57
N ASN A 207 61.42 19.29 -20.65
CA ASN A 207 60.18 18.51 -20.58
C ASN A 207 60.50 17.06 -20.16
N ARG A 208 59.77 16.53 -19.18
CA ARG A 208 59.90 15.16 -18.67
C ARG A 208 58.56 14.44 -18.79
N LYS A 209 58.60 13.19 -19.24
CA LYS A 209 57.43 12.32 -19.38
C LYS A 209 57.38 11.36 -18.20
N ILE A 210 56.30 11.40 -17.43
CA ILE A 210 56.10 10.52 -16.26
C ILE A 210 55.04 9.47 -16.63
N VAL A 211 55.35 8.19 -16.37
CA VAL A 211 54.45 7.05 -16.62
C VAL A 211 54.35 6.22 -15.36
N LEU A 212 53.13 6.14 -14.80
CA LEU A 212 52.84 5.27 -13.67
C LEU A 212 52.54 3.86 -14.18
N LYS A 213 53.32 2.88 -13.70
CA LYS A 213 53.13 1.45 -13.97
C LYS A 213 52.84 0.72 -12.65
N PRO A 214 51.92 -0.26 -12.64
CA PRO A 214 51.73 -1.14 -11.50
C PRO A 214 53.01 -1.98 -11.29
N VAL A 215 53.40 -2.15 -10.03
CA VAL A 215 54.48 -3.07 -9.63
C VAL A 215 53.93 -4.50 -9.68
N PRO A 216 54.67 -5.50 -10.21
CA PRO A 216 54.21 -6.88 -10.29
C PRO A 216 53.99 -7.53 -8.93
#